data_AF-A0A2A9DS39-F1
#
_entry.id   AF-A0A2A9DS39-F1
#
_cell.length_a   1.000
_cell.length_b   1.000
_cell.length_c   1.000
_cell.angle_alpha   90.00
_cell.angle_beta   90.00
_cell.angle_gamma   90.00
#
_symmetry.space_group_name_H-M   'P 1'
#
loop_
_entity.id
_entity.type
_entity.pdbx_description
1 polymer ?
#
loop_
_entity_poly.entity_id
_entity_poly.type
_entity_poly.pdbx_seq_one_letter_code
_entity_poly.pdbx_strand_id
1 'polypeptide(L)'
;MTTAPIKPLKGWRVLVPRGGPWGDDVAAELRERGATPVIAPMINFAATSEPETLSTALDDLAAGAFDWLTVTSATTVDVLYSQRVKVPSTTKIAAVGETTAAALQAVGYHVDLLPEKDNSAKGMVAQLTALESEPKKFLSLRSEIAKPVLSKGLMDAGHDVRSVIAYRTVGEPVTPKVLEDVASGRTNAILVTSGSVAEQVVEQFSPLPPTTLIAAIGPRTAKDAEQAGLTVHIVSPRQTVEALLDSVVRVVESGGLDEAVRSSKQSEAITSAIRIVDERNAK
;
A
#
# COMPACT_ATOMS: atom_id res chain seq x y z
N MET A 1 38.87 9.28 -20.96
CA MET A 1 38.35 7.94 -20.62
C MET A 1 37.15 8.15 -19.73
N THR A 2 35.95 7.98 -20.26
CA THR A 2 34.70 8.12 -19.51
C THR A 2 34.58 6.88 -18.61
N THR A 3 34.80 7.04 -17.30
CA THR A 3 34.57 5.97 -16.33
C THR A 3 33.14 5.49 -16.46
N ALA A 4 32.95 4.19 -16.73
CA ALA A 4 31.61 3.61 -16.82
C ALA A 4 30.83 3.93 -15.53
N PRO A 5 29.53 4.28 -15.63
CA PRO A 5 28.75 4.61 -14.44
C PRO A 5 28.76 3.43 -13.47
N ILE A 6 29.05 3.72 -12.20
CA ILE A 6 29.03 2.74 -11.12
C ILE A 6 27.60 2.19 -11.04
N LYS A 7 27.45 0.87 -11.15
CA LYS A 7 26.18 0.17 -11.00
C LYS A 7 26.11 -0.38 -9.57
N PRO A 8 25.55 0.37 -8.60
CA PRO A 8 25.67 0.06 -7.18
C PRO A 8 25.02 -1.28 -6.79
N LEU A 9 24.02 -1.73 -7.56
CA LEU A 9 23.31 -2.99 -7.32
C LEU A 9 23.75 -4.11 -8.28
N LYS A 10 24.93 -4.00 -8.89
CA LYS A 10 25.43 -5.03 -9.82
C LYS A 10 25.45 -6.40 -9.14
N GLY A 11 24.78 -7.36 -9.75
CA GLY A 11 24.70 -8.75 -9.25
C GLY A 11 23.62 -8.99 -8.21
N TRP A 12 22.94 -7.95 -7.71
CA TRP A 12 21.81 -8.09 -6.80
C TRP A 12 20.55 -8.52 -7.54
N ARG A 13 19.83 -9.49 -6.98
CA ARG A 13 18.48 -9.85 -7.39
C ARG A 13 17.49 -9.28 -6.38
N VAL A 14 16.53 -8.51 -6.86
CA VAL A 14 15.56 -7.80 -6.00
C VAL A 14 14.14 -8.22 -6.37
N LEU A 15 13.40 -8.74 -5.40
CA LEU A 15 11.99 -9.10 -5.56
C LEU A 15 11.11 -7.86 -5.48
N VAL A 16 10.30 -7.67 -6.52
CA VAL A 16 9.33 -6.58 -6.66
C VAL A 16 7.93 -7.16 -6.45
N PRO A 17 7.23 -6.82 -5.34
CA PRO A 17 6.04 -7.56 -4.87
C PRO A 17 4.74 -7.20 -5.60
N ARG A 18 4.80 -6.30 -6.60
CA ARG A 18 3.65 -5.81 -7.37
C ARG A 18 4.00 -5.83 -8.85
N GLY A 19 3.03 -6.19 -9.68
CA GLY A 19 3.13 -6.12 -11.14
C GLY A 19 2.53 -4.85 -11.72
N GLY A 20 2.23 -4.88 -13.02
CA GLY A 20 1.67 -3.75 -13.76
C GLY A 20 2.63 -2.56 -13.87
N PRO A 21 2.13 -1.36 -14.22
CA PRO A 21 2.96 -0.18 -14.47
C PRO A 21 3.93 0.14 -13.33
N TRP A 22 3.46 0.06 -12.08
CA TRP A 22 4.32 0.30 -10.91
C TRP A 22 5.47 -0.72 -10.83
N GLY A 23 5.20 -2.01 -11.08
CA GLY A 23 6.23 -3.05 -11.06
C GLY A 23 7.23 -2.89 -12.20
N ASP A 24 6.75 -2.47 -13.37
CA ASP A 24 7.57 -2.21 -14.55
C ASP A 24 8.50 -1.01 -14.34
N ASP A 25 7.99 0.09 -13.74
CA ASP A 25 8.77 1.27 -13.39
C ASP A 25 9.89 0.94 -12.39
N VAL A 26 9.54 0.22 -11.30
CA VAL A 26 10.51 -0.23 -10.29
C VAL A 26 11.57 -1.14 -10.92
N ALA A 27 11.15 -2.04 -11.81
CA ALA A 27 12.06 -2.94 -12.50
C ALA A 27 12.99 -2.20 -13.46
N ALA A 28 12.52 -1.16 -14.14
CA ALA A 28 13.35 -0.30 -14.98
C ALA A 28 14.43 0.40 -14.13
N GLU A 29 14.04 1.04 -13.03
CA GLU A 29 14.96 1.76 -12.15
C GLU A 29 15.99 0.83 -11.49
N LEU A 30 15.58 -0.38 -11.09
CA LEU A 30 16.51 -1.42 -10.61
C LEU A 30 17.55 -1.81 -11.67
N ARG A 31 17.15 -1.96 -12.94
CA ARG A 31 18.07 -2.30 -14.04
C ARG A 31 19.07 -1.18 -14.32
N GLU A 32 18.64 0.08 -14.22
CA GLU A 32 19.52 1.25 -14.33
C GLU A 32 20.60 1.24 -13.24
N ARG A 33 20.23 0.88 -12.01
CA ARG A 33 21.14 0.69 -10.87
C ARG A 33 21.97 -0.61 -10.94
N GLY A 34 21.70 -1.47 -11.92
CA GLY A 34 22.44 -2.71 -12.21
C GLY A 34 21.92 -3.98 -11.53
N ALA A 35 20.80 -3.91 -10.82
CA ALA A 35 20.13 -5.06 -10.25
C ALA A 35 19.36 -5.87 -11.32
N THR A 36 19.07 -7.12 -10.98
CA THR A 36 18.11 -7.97 -11.68
C THR A 36 16.77 -7.94 -10.94
N PRO A 37 15.74 -7.27 -11.46
CA PRO A 37 14.43 -7.28 -10.85
C PRO A 37 13.72 -8.62 -11.07
N VAL A 38 13.02 -9.10 -10.05
CA VAL A 38 12.13 -10.26 -10.09
C VAL A 38 10.73 -9.78 -9.74
N ILE A 39 9.91 -9.49 -10.75
CA ILE A 39 8.52 -9.09 -10.54
C ILE A 39 7.72 -10.32 -10.15
N ALA A 40 7.18 -10.30 -8.94
CA ALA A 40 6.35 -11.37 -8.38
C ALA A 40 5.21 -10.71 -7.62
N PRO A 41 4.05 -10.46 -8.25
CA PRO A 41 2.87 -9.95 -7.57
C PRO A 41 2.49 -10.91 -6.43
N MET A 42 2.44 -10.41 -5.20
CA MET A 42 2.20 -11.24 -4.01
C MET A 42 0.78 -11.12 -3.47
N ILE A 43 0.04 -10.12 -3.93
CA ILE A 43 -1.35 -9.90 -3.57
C ILE A 43 -2.19 -9.76 -4.84
N ASN A 44 -3.43 -10.21 -4.72
CA ASN A 44 -4.47 -10.03 -5.72
C ASN A 44 -5.76 -9.56 -5.02
N PHE A 45 -6.78 -9.28 -5.82
CA PHE A 45 -8.08 -8.89 -5.33
C PHE A 45 -9.12 -9.93 -5.70
N ALA A 46 -9.95 -10.29 -4.72
CA ALA A 46 -11.06 -11.21 -4.91
C ALA A 46 -12.39 -10.51 -4.61
N ALA A 47 -13.49 -11.10 -5.09
CA ALA A 47 -14.83 -10.66 -4.73
C ALA A 47 -15.02 -10.61 -3.20
N THR A 48 -15.89 -9.69 -2.79
CA THR A 48 -16.30 -9.57 -1.39
C THR A 48 -16.80 -10.90 -0.81
N SER A 49 -16.59 -11.11 0.49
CA SER A 49 -17.19 -12.19 1.27
C SER A 49 -18.68 -11.96 1.53
N GLU A 50 -19.19 -10.76 1.23
CA GLU A 50 -20.58 -10.33 1.44
C GLU A 50 -21.28 -9.95 0.12
N PRO A 51 -21.43 -10.88 -0.84
CA PRO A 51 -21.95 -10.56 -2.18
C PRO A 51 -23.38 -10.01 -2.15
N GLU A 52 -24.25 -10.53 -1.29
CA GLU A 52 -25.64 -10.07 -1.17
C GLU A 52 -25.73 -8.64 -0.60
N THR A 53 -24.90 -8.31 0.39
CA THR A 53 -24.81 -6.96 0.96
C THR A 53 -24.33 -5.96 -0.10
N LEU A 54 -23.33 -6.36 -0.90
CA LEU A 54 -22.84 -5.54 -2.00
C LEU A 54 -23.91 -5.36 -3.09
N SER A 55 -24.54 -6.44 -3.55
CA SER A 55 -25.61 -6.36 -4.55
C SER A 55 -26.72 -5.42 -4.11
N THR A 56 -27.24 -5.60 -2.89
CA THR A 56 -28.31 -4.76 -2.33
C THR A 56 -27.90 -3.29 -2.26
N ALA A 57 -26.66 -2.99 -1.86
CA ALA A 57 -26.18 -1.62 -1.81
C ALA A 57 -26.01 -0.99 -3.20
N LEU A 58 -25.62 -1.78 -4.21
CA LEU A 58 -25.51 -1.32 -5.60
C LEU A 58 -26.88 -1.12 -6.24
N ASP A 59 -27.87 -1.95 -5.91
CA ASP A 59 -29.26 -1.78 -6.35
C ASP A 59 -29.88 -0.52 -5.73
N ASP A 60 -29.69 -0.30 -4.43
CA ASP A 60 -30.12 0.93 -3.74
C ASP A 60 -29.43 2.17 -4.32
N LEU A 61 -28.14 2.07 -4.67
CA LEU A 61 -27.42 3.12 -5.37
C LEU A 61 -28.04 3.44 -6.73
N ALA A 62 -28.31 2.42 -7.54
CA ALA A 62 -28.95 2.59 -8.84
C ALA A 62 -30.37 3.18 -8.73
N ALA A 63 -31.07 2.90 -7.62
CA ALA A 63 -32.36 3.47 -7.28
C ALA A 63 -32.30 4.92 -6.74
N GLY A 64 -31.10 5.49 -6.55
CA GLY A 64 -30.91 6.87 -6.08
C GLY A 64 -31.02 7.04 -4.56
N ALA A 65 -30.74 6.00 -3.78
CA ALA A 65 -30.85 6.05 -2.31
C ALA A 65 -29.75 6.86 -1.62
N PHE A 66 -28.67 7.24 -2.33
CA PHE A 66 -27.51 7.93 -1.77
C PHE A 66 -27.25 9.26 -2.46
N ASP A 67 -26.88 10.27 -1.66
CA ASP A 67 -26.40 11.56 -2.16
C ASP A 67 -24.95 11.45 -2.68
N TRP A 68 -24.17 10.56 -2.07
CA TRP A 68 -22.74 10.40 -2.36
C TRP A 68 -22.31 8.93 -2.45
N LEU A 69 -21.44 8.64 -3.41
CA LEU A 69 -20.62 7.44 -3.49
C LEU A 69 -19.16 7.80 -3.20
N THR A 70 -18.53 7.18 -2.21
CA THR A 70 -17.10 7.37 -1.94
C THR A 70 -16.28 6.18 -2.40
N VAL A 71 -15.18 6.48 -3.11
CA VAL A 71 -14.30 5.49 -3.73
C VAL A 71 -12.86 5.76 -3.31
N THR A 72 -12.28 4.81 -2.59
CA THR A 72 -10.94 4.94 -1.99
C THR A 72 -9.86 4.11 -2.68
N SER A 73 -10.20 3.35 -3.72
CA SER A 73 -9.28 2.51 -4.46
C SER A 73 -9.71 2.35 -5.92
N ALA A 74 -8.75 2.31 -6.84
CA ALA A 74 -8.99 1.92 -8.23
C ALA A 74 -9.62 0.52 -8.34
N THR A 75 -9.30 -0.40 -7.43
CA THR A 75 -9.92 -1.74 -7.40
C THR A 75 -11.44 -1.68 -7.18
N THR A 76 -11.92 -0.70 -6.41
CA THR A 76 -13.37 -0.50 -6.25
C THR A 76 -14.01 -0.12 -7.59
N VAL A 77 -13.28 0.60 -8.45
CA VAL A 77 -13.74 0.96 -9.80
C VAL A 77 -13.89 -0.29 -10.67
N ASP A 78 -12.96 -1.23 -10.58
CA ASP A 78 -13.06 -2.52 -11.30
C ASP A 78 -14.31 -3.30 -10.87
N VAL A 79 -14.63 -3.28 -9.57
CA VAL A 79 -15.87 -3.88 -9.04
C VAL A 79 -17.10 -3.18 -9.64
N LEU A 80 -17.17 -1.85 -9.58
CA LEU A 80 -18.28 -1.07 -10.17
C LEU A 80 -18.47 -1.37 -11.66
N TYR A 81 -17.36 -1.41 -12.42
CA TYR A 81 -17.35 -1.67 -13.85
C TYR A 81 -17.81 -3.11 -14.17
N SER A 82 -17.27 -4.11 -13.45
CA SER A 82 -17.62 -5.53 -13.63
C SER A 82 -19.10 -5.80 -13.36
N GLN A 83 -19.67 -5.13 -12.35
CA GLN A 83 -21.08 -5.22 -11.98
C GLN A 83 -21.98 -4.29 -12.83
N ARG A 84 -21.41 -3.55 -13.79
CA ARG A 84 -22.11 -2.61 -14.68
C ARG A 84 -22.98 -1.61 -13.91
N VAL A 85 -22.45 -1.12 -12.78
CA VAL A 85 -23.18 -0.25 -11.87
C VAL A 85 -23.55 1.05 -12.56
N LYS A 86 -24.81 1.46 -12.46
CA LYS A 86 -25.24 2.79 -12.89
C LYS A 86 -25.30 3.70 -11.68
N VAL A 87 -24.52 4.77 -11.69
CA VAL A 87 -24.63 5.83 -10.69
C VAL A 87 -25.61 6.88 -11.23
N PRO A 88 -26.74 7.14 -10.55
CA PRO A 88 -27.67 8.19 -10.97
C PRO A 88 -27.00 9.56 -10.99
N SER A 89 -27.42 10.45 -11.88
CA SER A 89 -26.89 11.83 -11.96
C SER A 89 -27.17 12.67 -10.70
N THR A 90 -28.06 12.19 -9.81
CA THR A 90 -28.35 12.79 -8.52
C THR A 90 -27.35 12.39 -7.42
N THR A 91 -26.55 11.35 -7.66
CA THR A 91 -25.54 10.88 -6.72
C THR A 91 -24.16 11.39 -7.15
N LYS A 92 -23.51 12.14 -6.28
CA LYS A 92 -22.16 12.64 -6.49
C LYS A 92 -21.11 11.58 -6.17
N ILE A 93 -19.95 11.63 -6.81
CA ILE A 93 -18.84 10.69 -6.58
C ILE A 93 -17.62 11.41 -6.02
N ALA A 94 -17.12 10.93 -4.88
CA ALA A 94 -15.86 11.38 -4.28
C ALA A 94 -14.77 10.31 -4.47
N ALA A 95 -13.64 10.72 -5.05
CA ALA A 95 -12.45 9.87 -5.20
C ALA A 95 -11.37 10.32 -4.22
N VAL A 96 -10.68 9.37 -3.58
CA VAL A 96 -9.63 9.71 -2.58
C VAL A 96 -8.38 10.37 -3.16
N GLY A 97 -8.12 10.20 -4.45
CA GLY A 97 -6.88 10.65 -5.07
C GLY A 97 -6.90 10.46 -6.58
N GLU A 98 -5.92 11.07 -7.24
CA GLU A 98 -5.84 11.18 -8.71
C GLU A 98 -5.91 9.83 -9.43
N THR A 99 -5.23 8.81 -8.92
CA THR A 99 -5.26 7.46 -9.52
C THR A 99 -6.66 6.86 -9.52
N THR A 100 -7.41 7.03 -8.42
CA THR A 100 -8.79 6.54 -8.31
C THR A 100 -9.73 7.36 -9.20
N ALA A 101 -9.52 8.68 -9.26
CA ALA A 101 -10.30 9.55 -10.13
C ALA A 101 -10.09 9.22 -11.62
N ALA A 102 -8.84 9.02 -12.03
CA ALA A 102 -8.49 8.62 -13.39
C ALA A 102 -9.12 7.27 -13.77
N ALA A 103 -9.12 6.29 -12.84
CA ALA A 103 -9.78 5.00 -13.06
C ALA A 103 -11.30 5.16 -13.25
N LEU A 104 -11.97 5.96 -12.39
CA LEU A 104 -13.41 6.25 -12.51
C LEU A 104 -13.75 6.89 -13.86
N GLN A 105 -12.97 7.89 -14.27
CA GLN A 105 -13.16 8.59 -15.53
C GLN A 105 -12.94 7.68 -16.74
N ALA A 106 -11.95 6.78 -16.69
CA ALA A 106 -11.65 5.83 -17.77
C ALA A 106 -12.81 4.87 -18.04
N VAL A 107 -13.64 4.58 -17.04
CA VAL A 107 -14.84 3.74 -17.18
C VAL A 107 -16.14 4.54 -17.32
N GLY A 108 -16.04 5.87 -17.44
CA GLY A 108 -17.18 6.76 -17.75
C GLY A 108 -17.91 7.37 -16.55
N TYR A 109 -17.39 7.24 -15.33
CA TYR A 109 -17.94 7.94 -14.16
C TYR A 109 -17.40 9.36 -14.03
N HIS A 110 -18.27 10.31 -13.68
CA HIS A 110 -17.87 11.67 -13.32
C HIS A 110 -17.43 11.72 -11.86
N VAL A 111 -16.36 12.47 -11.56
CA VAL A 111 -15.84 12.67 -10.20
C VAL A 111 -16.15 14.10 -9.77
N ASP A 112 -17.00 14.24 -8.77
CA ASP A 112 -17.45 15.54 -8.24
C ASP A 112 -16.50 16.11 -7.18
N LEU A 113 -15.79 15.23 -6.46
CA LEU A 113 -14.83 15.64 -5.43
C LEU A 113 -13.54 14.82 -5.48
N LEU A 114 -12.43 15.55 -5.44
CA LEU A 114 -11.08 15.03 -5.31
C LEU A 114 -10.32 15.88 -4.27
N PRO A 115 -9.82 15.31 -3.16
CA PRO A 115 -9.12 16.07 -2.14
C PRO A 115 -7.89 16.84 -2.68
N GLU A 116 -7.88 18.16 -2.53
CA GLU A 116 -6.81 19.03 -3.03
C GLU A 116 -5.45 18.88 -2.32
N LYS A 117 -5.44 18.61 -1.02
CA LYS A 117 -4.23 18.71 -0.17
C LYS A 117 -3.79 17.40 0.46
N ASP A 118 -4.73 16.51 0.72
CA ASP A 118 -4.50 15.25 1.42
C ASP A 118 -5.31 14.14 0.76
N ASN A 119 -4.63 13.35 -0.09
CA ASN A 119 -5.17 12.20 -0.79
C ASN A 119 -5.34 10.98 0.14
N SER A 120 -5.97 11.19 1.30
CA SER A 120 -6.22 10.16 2.31
C SER A 120 -7.69 10.13 2.71
N ALA A 121 -8.09 9.04 3.38
CA ALA A 121 -9.42 8.94 3.98
C ALA A 121 -9.72 10.12 4.93
N LYS A 122 -8.71 10.65 5.65
CA LYS A 122 -8.89 11.79 6.56
C LYS A 122 -9.10 13.09 5.79
N GLY A 123 -8.28 13.32 4.76
CA GLY A 123 -8.42 14.48 3.89
C GLY A 123 -9.78 14.52 3.19
N MET A 124 -10.27 13.37 2.74
CA MET A 124 -11.61 13.26 2.14
C MET A 124 -12.73 13.57 3.14
N VAL A 125 -12.65 13.06 4.38
CA VAL A 125 -13.61 13.42 5.44
C VAL A 125 -13.63 14.94 5.61
N ALA A 126 -12.46 15.56 5.81
CA ALA A 126 -12.36 17.00 6.07
C ALA A 126 -13.00 17.85 4.96
N GLN A 127 -12.82 17.46 3.68
CA GLN A 127 -13.42 18.20 2.56
C GLN A 127 -14.92 17.93 2.41
N LEU A 128 -15.36 16.68 2.54
CA LEU A 128 -16.79 16.34 2.45
C LEU A 128 -17.60 17.02 3.56
N THR A 129 -17.10 17.03 4.80
CA THR A 129 -17.78 17.68 5.92
C THR A 129 -17.76 19.21 5.85
N ALA A 130 -16.77 19.78 5.15
CA ALA A 130 -16.75 21.22 4.87
C ALA A 130 -17.72 21.61 3.76
N LEU A 131 -17.94 20.71 2.79
CA LEU A 131 -18.84 20.93 1.65
C LEU A 131 -20.31 20.71 2.02
N GLU A 132 -20.61 19.67 2.79
CA GLU A 132 -21.96 19.25 3.13
C GLU A 132 -22.22 19.53 4.62
N SER A 133 -22.80 20.69 4.94
CA SER A 133 -23.11 21.10 6.33
C SER A 133 -24.35 20.42 6.92
N GLU A 134 -25.17 19.80 6.07
CA GLU A 134 -26.39 19.09 6.46
C GLU A 134 -26.21 17.57 6.34
N PRO A 135 -26.98 16.76 7.08
CA PRO A 135 -26.95 15.31 6.93
C PRO A 135 -27.17 14.85 5.49
N LYS A 136 -26.33 13.93 5.02
CA LYS A 136 -26.35 13.31 3.69
C LYS A 136 -26.23 11.80 3.82
N LYS A 137 -26.67 11.08 2.79
CA LYS A 137 -26.55 9.63 2.69
C LYS A 137 -25.35 9.25 1.83
N PHE A 138 -24.41 8.52 2.41
CA PHE A 138 -23.20 8.05 1.75
C PHE A 138 -23.23 6.53 1.58
N LEU A 139 -22.87 6.07 0.39
CA LEU A 139 -22.39 4.71 0.18
C LEU A 139 -20.86 4.75 0.11
N SER A 140 -20.20 4.06 1.04
CA SER A 140 -18.74 3.93 1.08
C SER A 140 -18.33 2.51 0.71
N LEU A 141 -17.73 2.36 -0.46
CA LEU A 141 -17.19 1.08 -0.94
C LEU A 141 -15.70 0.96 -0.58
N ARG A 142 -15.33 -0.10 0.13
CA ARG A 142 -13.96 -0.28 0.69
C ARG A 142 -13.44 -1.70 0.54
N SER A 143 -12.13 -1.89 0.71
CA SER A 143 -11.55 -3.23 0.92
C SER A 143 -11.91 -3.77 2.30
N GLU A 144 -11.93 -5.09 2.45
CA GLU A 144 -12.14 -5.78 3.73
C GLU A 144 -11.15 -5.31 4.82
N ILE A 145 -9.88 -5.19 4.48
CA ILE A 145 -8.80 -4.78 5.38
C ILE A 145 -8.72 -3.26 5.62
N ALA A 146 -9.57 -2.45 4.97
CA ALA A 146 -9.53 -1.01 5.15
C ALA A 146 -9.86 -0.67 6.61
N LYS A 147 -9.20 0.33 7.19
CA LYS A 147 -9.66 0.89 8.46
C LYS A 147 -10.90 1.75 8.19
N PRO A 148 -11.92 1.75 9.07
CA PRO A 148 -13.16 2.50 8.85
C PRO A 148 -13.00 4.01 9.12
N VAL A 149 -11.87 4.61 8.72
CA VAL A 149 -11.55 6.02 9.00
C VAL A 149 -12.54 6.95 8.28
N LEU A 150 -12.80 6.68 7.00
CA LEU A 150 -13.72 7.48 6.19
C LEU A 150 -15.16 7.37 6.70
N SER A 151 -15.66 6.14 6.84
CA SER A 151 -17.04 5.91 7.26
C SER A 151 -17.30 6.43 8.67
N LYS A 152 -16.38 6.17 9.61
CA LYS A 152 -16.48 6.71 10.97
C LYS A 152 -16.42 8.24 10.98
N GLY A 153 -15.49 8.85 10.25
CA GLY A 153 -15.36 10.31 10.21
C GLY A 153 -16.61 11.01 9.66
N LEU A 154 -17.25 10.43 8.64
CA LEU A 154 -18.50 10.96 8.09
C LEU A 154 -19.69 10.76 9.06
N MET A 155 -19.77 9.62 9.75
CA MET A 155 -20.79 9.39 10.79
C MET A 155 -20.62 10.35 11.97
N ASP A 156 -19.39 10.55 12.43
CA ASP A 156 -19.06 11.47 13.53
C ASP A 156 -19.43 12.93 13.17
N ALA A 157 -19.49 13.27 11.88
CA ALA A 157 -19.95 14.56 11.37
C ALA A 157 -21.47 14.66 11.14
N GLY A 158 -22.25 13.60 11.47
CA GLY A 158 -23.71 13.61 11.40
C GLY A 158 -24.32 13.09 10.10
N HIS A 159 -23.51 12.51 9.21
CA HIS A 159 -24.03 11.89 7.99
C HIS A 159 -24.48 10.43 8.21
N ASP A 160 -25.41 9.97 7.36
CA ASP A 160 -25.81 8.56 7.30
C ASP A 160 -24.89 7.83 6.32
N VAL A 161 -24.17 6.81 6.80
CA VAL A 161 -23.13 6.15 6.01
C VAL A 161 -23.35 4.65 5.97
N ARG A 162 -23.64 4.12 4.79
CA ARG A 162 -23.59 2.68 4.52
C ARG A 162 -22.20 2.32 4.03
N SER A 163 -21.46 1.57 4.84
CA SER A 163 -20.11 1.10 4.49
C SER A 163 -20.17 -0.37 4.07
N VAL A 164 -19.73 -0.68 2.85
CA VAL A 164 -19.81 -2.03 2.27
C VAL A 164 -18.44 -2.50 1.79
N ILE A 165 -18.11 -3.75 2.08
CA ILE A 165 -16.90 -4.40 1.57
C ILE A 165 -17.13 -4.73 0.09
N ALA A 166 -16.41 -4.06 -0.80
CA ALA A 166 -16.51 -4.25 -2.24
C ALA A 166 -15.59 -5.38 -2.73
N TYR A 167 -14.44 -5.57 -2.09
CA TYR A 167 -13.46 -6.58 -2.46
C TYR A 167 -12.59 -6.96 -1.28
N ARG A 168 -11.86 -8.07 -1.45
CA ARG A 168 -10.88 -8.57 -0.48
C ARG A 168 -9.50 -8.54 -1.09
N THR A 169 -8.49 -8.27 -0.27
CA THR A 169 -7.09 -8.50 -0.64
C THR A 169 -6.77 -9.95 -0.29
N VAL A 170 -6.27 -10.71 -1.25
CA VAL A 170 -5.90 -12.12 -1.08
C VAL A 170 -4.45 -12.33 -1.48
N GLY A 171 -3.82 -13.37 -0.96
CA GLY A 171 -2.49 -13.78 -1.39
C GLY A 171 -2.50 -14.27 -2.83
N GLU A 172 -1.47 -13.89 -3.59
CA GLU A 172 -1.17 -14.42 -4.91
C GLU A 172 0.08 -15.29 -4.79
N PRO A 173 -0.01 -16.62 -5.01
CA PRO A 173 1.14 -17.50 -4.93
C PRO A 173 2.19 -17.12 -5.97
N VAL A 174 3.43 -16.91 -5.52
CA VAL A 174 4.54 -16.71 -6.44
C VAL A 174 4.90 -18.01 -7.19
N THR A 175 5.55 -17.88 -8.33
CA THR A 175 5.94 -19.06 -9.11
C THR A 175 6.93 -19.96 -8.34
N PRO A 176 6.98 -21.27 -8.62
CA PRO A 176 7.95 -22.18 -8.00
C PRO A 176 9.40 -21.72 -8.14
N LYS A 177 9.73 -21.03 -9.24
CA LYS A 177 11.07 -20.50 -9.46
C LYS A 177 11.43 -19.38 -8.47
N VAL A 178 10.48 -18.51 -8.15
CA VAL A 178 10.67 -17.43 -7.18
C VAL A 178 10.83 -18.01 -5.78
N LEU A 179 10.02 -19.00 -5.40
CA LEU A 179 10.18 -19.73 -4.14
C LEU A 179 11.59 -20.33 -4.02
N GLU A 180 12.08 -21.00 -5.06
CA GLU A 180 13.40 -21.61 -5.11
C GLU A 180 14.53 -20.55 -5.02
N ASP A 181 14.40 -19.43 -5.75
CA ASP A 181 15.36 -18.33 -5.72
C ASP A 181 15.46 -17.67 -4.34
N VAL A 182 14.33 -17.47 -3.66
CA VAL A 182 14.31 -16.94 -2.29
C VAL A 182 14.91 -17.96 -1.34
N ALA A 183 14.43 -19.21 -1.33
CA ALA A 183 14.91 -20.24 -0.40
C ALA A 183 16.41 -20.55 -0.53
N SER A 184 16.97 -20.45 -1.74
CA SER A 184 18.41 -20.65 -1.99
C SER A 184 19.28 -19.43 -1.68
N GLY A 185 18.70 -18.32 -1.22
CA GLY A 185 19.43 -17.06 -0.96
C GLY A 185 19.90 -16.33 -2.22
N ARG A 186 19.40 -16.71 -3.40
CA ARG A 186 19.68 -16.00 -4.66
C ARG A 186 18.98 -14.65 -4.72
N THR A 187 17.86 -14.48 -4.03
CA THR A 187 17.18 -13.19 -3.86
C THR A 187 17.86 -12.40 -2.74
N ASN A 188 18.53 -11.31 -3.09
CA ASN A 188 19.29 -10.51 -2.12
C ASN A 188 18.43 -9.52 -1.35
N ALA A 189 17.35 -9.03 -1.96
CA ALA A 189 16.42 -8.12 -1.30
C ALA A 189 14.97 -8.37 -1.72
N ILE A 190 14.04 -8.12 -0.81
CA ILE A 190 12.60 -8.12 -1.05
C ILE A 190 12.08 -6.73 -0.67
N LEU A 191 11.42 -6.07 -1.62
CA LEU A 191 10.71 -4.82 -1.36
C LEU A 191 9.37 -5.13 -0.71
N VAL A 192 8.98 -4.37 0.31
CA VAL A 192 7.71 -4.50 1.02
C VAL A 192 6.96 -3.18 0.95
N THR A 193 5.83 -3.18 0.25
CA THR A 193 5.07 -1.96 -0.07
C THR A 193 3.84 -1.74 0.81
N SER A 194 3.38 -2.78 1.52
CA SER A 194 2.21 -2.74 2.40
C SER A 194 2.30 -3.85 3.46
N GLY A 195 1.47 -3.75 4.51
CA GLY A 195 1.30 -4.83 5.50
C GLY A 195 0.86 -6.15 4.88
N SER A 196 -0.08 -6.11 3.92
CA SER A 196 -0.53 -7.31 3.20
C SER A 196 0.57 -7.98 2.37
N VAL A 197 1.49 -7.21 1.78
CA VAL A 197 2.68 -7.77 1.13
C VAL A 197 3.60 -8.41 2.16
N ALA A 198 3.78 -7.78 3.34
CA ALA A 198 4.57 -8.35 4.42
C ALA A 198 4.01 -9.70 4.91
N GLU A 199 2.70 -9.79 5.13
CA GLU A 199 2.02 -11.03 5.49
C GLU A 199 2.29 -12.13 4.45
N GLN A 200 2.22 -11.79 3.16
CA GLN A 200 2.50 -12.73 2.07
C GLN A 200 3.97 -13.14 1.98
N VAL A 201 4.91 -12.25 2.30
CA VAL A 201 6.34 -12.59 2.40
C VAL A 201 6.57 -13.61 3.53
N VAL A 202 5.91 -13.45 4.67
CA VAL A 202 5.99 -14.42 5.78
C VAL A 202 5.36 -15.74 5.37
N GLU A 203 4.15 -15.71 4.82
CA GLU A 203 3.39 -16.91 4.46
C GLU A 203 4.12 -17.76 3.40
N GLN A 204 4.69 -17.12 2.39
CA GLN A 204 5.25 -17.82 1.23
C GLN A 204 6.75 -18.13 1.35
N PHE A 205 7.52 -17.36 2.14
CA PHE A 205 8.98 -17.46 2.15
C PHE A 205 9.60 -17.75 3.52
N SER A 206 8.83 -17.88 4.60
CA SER A 206 9.40 -18.11 5.93
C SER A 206 9.85 -19.57 6.13
N PRO A 207 11.04 -19.83 6.71
CA PRO A 207 12.04 -18.84 7.12
C PRO A 207 12.82 -18.26 5.93
N LEU A 208 13.06 -16.95 5.96
CA LEU A 208 13.91 -16.28 4.98
C LEU A 208 15.39 -16.57 5.24
N PRO A 209 16.23 -16.71 4.19
CA PRO A 209 17.67 -16.78 4.39
C PRO A 209 18.20 -15.51 5.08
N PRO A 210 19.19 -15.63 5.98
CA PRO A 210 19.77 -14.48 6.68
C PRO A 210 20.47 -13.49 5.74
N THR A 211 20.73 -13.91 4.49
CA THR A 211 21.32 -13.10 3.42
C THR A 211 20.30 -12.25 2.65
N THR A 212 19.00 -12.33 2.99
CA THR A 212 17.94 -11.60 2.28
C THR A 212 17.54 -10.34 3.04
N LEU A 213 17.74 -9.17 2.42
CA LEU A 213 17.31 -7.89 2.96
C LEU A 213 15.81 -7.66 2.76
N ILE A 214 15.16 -7.07 3.76
CA ILE A 214 13.76 -6.63 3.70
C ILE A 214 13.74 -5.10 3.72
N ALA A 215 13.20 -4.50 2.65
CA ALA A 215 13.13 -3.05 2.49
C ALA A 215 11.68 -2.56 2.44
N ALA A 216 11.25 -1.87 3.50
CA ALA A 216 9.93 -1.30 3.61
C ALA A 216 9.85 0.09 2.97
N ILE A 217 8.79 0.35 2.19
CA ILE A 217 8.55 1.64 1.52
C ILE A 217 8.30 2.82 2.48
N GLY A 218 8.10 2.55 3.77
CA GLY A 218 8.00 3.60 4.78
C GLY A 218 7.74 3.07 6.19
N PRO A 219 7.76 3.95 7.20
CA PRO A 219 7.71 3.57 8.62
C PRO A 219 6.45 2.78 9.01
N ARG A 220 5.31 3.12 8.39
CA ARG A 220 4.07 2.38 8.67
C ARG A 220 4.14 0.95 8.16
N THR A 221 4.64 0.76 6.95
CA THR A 221 4.82 -0.57 6.35
C THR A 221 5.86 -1.39 7.12
N ALA A 222 6.94 -0.74 7.59
CA ALA A 222 7.93 -1.40 8.45
C ALA A 222 7.29 -1.95 9.73
N LYS A 223 6.49 -1.12 10.42
CA LYS A 223 5.75 -1.54 11.61
C LYS A 223 4.80 -2.70 11.33
N ASP A 224 4.02 -2.61 10.25
CA ASP A 224 3.09 -3.68 9.87
C ASP A 224 3.87 -4.98 9.53
N ALA A 225 5.05 -4.88 8.89
CA ALA A 225 5.92 -6.02 8.58
C ALA A 225 6.54 -6.69 9.81
N GLU A 226 7.00 -5.90 10.78
CA GLU A 226 7.50 -6.40 12.07
C GLU A 226 6.40 -7.10 12.86
N GLN A 227 5.17 -6.55 12.85
CA GLN A 227 4.01 -7.19 13.47
C GLN A 227 3.64 -8.53 12.82
N ALA A 228 3.88 -8.68 11.52
CA ALA A 228 3.71 -9.93 10.80
C ALA A 228 4.85 -10.95 11.06
N GLY A 229 5.94 -10.54 11.72
CA GLY A 229 7.07 -11.40 12.06
C GLY A 229 8.28 -11.29 11.13
N LEU A 230 8.34 -10.28 10.27
CA LEU A 230 9.54 -10.00 9.46
C LEU A 230 10.54 -9.14 10.22
N THR A 231 11.82 -9.44 10.05
CA THR A 231 12.89 -8.48 10.39
C THR A 231 13.05 -7.49 9.24
N VAL A 232 12.71 -6.23 9.50
CA VAL A 232 12.90 -5.14 8.52
C VAL A 232 14.31 -4.59 8.65
N HIS A 233 15.02 -4.53 7.52
CA HIS A 233 16.42 -4.10 7.48
C HIS A 233 16.57 -2.66 6.98
N ILE A 234 15.66 -2.24 6.10
CA ILE A 234 15.67 -0.93 5.46
C ILE A 234 14.28 -0.32 5.56
N VAL A 235 14.21 0.94 5.99
CA VAL A 235 12.98 1.75 5.97
C VAL A 235 13.22 2.98 5.11
N SER A 236 12.44 3.13 4.05
CA SER A 236 12.53 4.31 3.20
C SER A 236 12.03 5.58 3.95
N PRO A 237 12.75 6.72 3.85
CA PRO A 237 12.32 7.97 4.47
C PRO A 237 11.15 8.64 3.74
N ARG A 238 10.92 8.30 2.46
CA ARG A 238 9.83 8.80 1.63
C ARG A 238 9.13 7.63 0.93
N GLN A 239 7.80 7.73 0.78
CA GLN A 239 6.98 6.68 0.17
C GLN A 239 7.01 6.76 -1.38
N THR A 240 8.22 6.78 -1.95
CA THR A 240 8.48 6.85 -3.39
C THR A 240 9.40 5.71 -3.81
N VAL A 241 9.30 5.26 -5.06
CA VAL A 241 10.18 4.21 -5.61
C VAL A 241 11.65 4.61 -5.51
N GLU A 242 11.98 5.82 -5.98
CA GLU A 242 13.35 6.37 -5.95
C GLU A 242 13.96 6.31 -4.54
N ALA A 243 13.29 6.89 -3.54
CA ALA A 243 13.78 6.88 -2.16
C ALA A 243 13.94 5.47 -1.58
N LEU A 244 13.05 4.53 -1.93
CA LEU A 244 13.16 3.14 -1.48
C LEU A 244 14.40 2.48 -2.08
N LEU A 245 14.63 2.64 -3.39
CA LEU A 245 15.79 2.06 -4.07
C LEU A 245 17.11 2.73 -3.65
N ASP A 246 17.11 4.04 -3.42
CA ASP A 246 18.25 4.76 -2.85
C ASP A 246 18.63 4.23 -1.46
N SER A 247 17.63 3.90 -0.62
CA SER A 247 17.90 3.30 0.69
C SER A 247 18.48 1.90 0.58
N VAL A 248 18.06 1.10 -0.42
CA VAL A 248 18.70 -0.19 -0.73
C VAL A 248 20.16 0.03 -1.14
N VAL A 249 20.41 0.94 -2.10
CA VAL A 249 21.77 1.27 -2.56
C VAL A 249 22.69 1.65 -1.40
N ARG A 250 22.24 2.54 -0.51
CA ARG A 250 23.03 2.97 0.65
C ARG A 250 23.48 1.81 1.52
N VAL A 251 22.59 0.86 1.81
CA VAL A 251 22.93 -0.32 2.61
C VAL A 251 23.89 -1.25 1.87
N VAL A 252 23.73 -1.42 0.56
CA VAL A 252 24.67 -2.22 -0.24
C VAL A 252 26.07 -1.60 -0.23
N GLU A 253 26.17 -0.29 -0.44
CA GLU A 253 27.43 0.45 -0.46
C GLU A 253 28.12 0.47 0.91
N SER A 254 27.34 0.43 2.00
CA SER A 254 27.87 0.36 3.37
C SER A 254 28.28 -1.06 3.82
N GLY A 255 28.25 -2.07 2.94
CA GLY A 255 28.67 -3.43 3.26
C GLY A 255 27.52 -4.44 3.47
N GLY A 256 26.29 -4.09 3.12
CA GLY A 256 25.14 -5.00 3.13
C GLY A 256 24.56 -5.29 4.51
N LEU A 257 24.12 -6.53 4.74
CA LEU A 257 23.45 -6.98 5.96
C LEU A 257 24.28 -6.79 7.24
N ASP A 258 25.59 -7.00 7.16
CA ASP A 258 26.48 -6.87 8.31
C ASP A 258 26.44 -5.46 8.92
N GLU A 259 26.29 -4.44 8.07
CA GLU A 259 26.20 -3.05 8.51
C GLU A 259 24.76 -2.63 8.83
N ALA A 260 23.76 -3.14 8.10
CA ALA A 260 22.34 -2.90 8.41
C ALA A 260 21.97 -3.40 9.82
N VAL A 261 22.46 -4.59 10.20
CA VAL A 261 22.26 -5.17 11.53
C VAL A 261 23.03 -4.42 12.62
N ARG A 262 24.19 -3.82 12.31
CA ARG A 262 24.92 -2.96 13.27
C ARG A 262 24.22 -1.62 13.47
N SER A 263 23.76 -0.99 12.38
CA SER A 263 23.07 0.29 12.41
C SER A 263 21.74 0.22 13.16
N SER A 264 20.95 -0.84 12.95
CA SER A 264 19.70 -1.06 13.70
C SER A 264 19.94 -1.24 15.19
N LYS A 265 20.89 -2.09 15.58
CA LYS A 265 21.29 -2.29 16.98
C LYS A 265 21.81 -1.01 17.63
N GLN A 266 22.56 -0.20 16.90
CA GLN A 266 23.08 1.08 17.40
C GLN A 266 21.96 2.12 17.59
N SER A 267 20.99 2.17 16.68
CA SER A 267 19.81 3.04 16.79
C SER A 267 18.88 2.64 17.94
N GLU A 268 18.66 1.34 18.15
CA GLU A 268 17.90 0.82 19.29
C GLU A 268 18.59 1.08 20.63
N ALA A 269 19.93 0.95 20.68
CA ALA A 269 20.72 1.26 21.86
C ALA A 269 20.65 2.76 22.22
N ILE A 270 20.74 3.64 21.23
CA ILE A 270 20.60 5.10 21.43
C ILE A 270 19.18 5.45 21.91
N THR A 271 18.15 4.85 21.30
CA THR A 271 16.75 5.09 21.69
C THR A 271 16.46 4.61 23.11
N SER A 272 17.00 3.45 23.49
CA SER A 272 16.92 2.92 24.86
C SER A 272 17.67 3.79 25.86
N ALA A 273 18.84 4.31 25.49
CA ALA A 273 19.62 5.20 26.36
C ALA A 273 18.91 6.54 26.62
N ILE A 274 18.30 7.13 25.59
CA ILE A 274 17.50 8.37 25.72
C ILE A 274 16.32 8.14 26.67
N ARG A 275 15.59 7.03 26.51
CA ARG A 275 14.46 6.68 27.38
C ARG A 275 14.87 6.51 28.85
N ILE A 276 16.03 5.90 29.12
CA ILE A 276 16.58 5.74 30.48
C ILE A 276 16.97 7.09 31.10
N VAL A 277 17.45 8.04 30.29
CA VAL A 277 17.79 9.39 30.76
C VAL A 277 16.53 10.19 31.09
N ASP A 278 15.49 10.10 30.27
CA ASP A 278 14.20 10.77 30.53
C ASP A 278 13.49 10.22 31.78
N GLU A 279 13.53 8.90 32.02
CA GLU A 279 12.97 8.28 33.23
C GLU A 279 13.75 8.65 34.51
N ARG A 280 15.04 8.98 34.40
CA ARG A 280 15.86 9.44 35.54
C ARG A 280 15.67 10.92 35.87
N ASN A 281 15.36 11.75 34.88
CA ASN A 281 15.12 13.19 35.07
C ASN A 281 13.70 13.51 35.53
N ALA A 282 12.78 12.53 35.48
CA ALA A 282 11.40 12.63 35.95
C ALA A 282 11.20 12.22 37.42
N LYS A 283 12.28 11.92 38.16
CA LYS A 283 12.30 11.65 39.61
C LYS A 283 13.08 12.75 40.33
#